data_AF-A0A6N7IX02-F1
#
_entry.id   AF-A0A6N7IX02-F1
#
_cell.length_a   1.000
_cell.length_b   1.000
_cell.length_c   1.000
_cell.angle_alpha   90.00
_cell.angle_beta   90.00
_cell.angle_gamma   90.00
#
_symmetry.space_group_name_H-M   'P 1'
#
loop_
_entity.id
_entity.type
_entity.pdbx_description
1 polymer ?
#
loop_
_entity_poly.entity_id
_entity_poly.type
_entity_poly.pdbx_seq_one_letter_code
_entity_poly.pdbx_strand_id
1 'polypeptide(L)'
;ADVYVNDAFGAAHRAHASTAGIAAYLPAVSGFLMQKELEVLGKAISNPDRPFTAIIGGAKVKDKIGVIESLLDKVDNLIIGGGLAYTFVKALGHEVGKSLLEEDKVDLAKSFMDRAKEKGVNFLIPTDVLVADDFSNDANTSIVPISEIPSDLEALDIG
;
A
#
# COMPACT_ATOMS: atom_id res chain seq x y z
N ALA A 1 -2.32 15.82 -36.58
CA ALA A 1 -3.55 15.77 -35.78
C ALA A 1 -3.79 17.17 -35.22
N ASP A 2 -5.04 17.59 -35.10
CA ASP A 2 -5.38 18.95 -34.66
C ASP A 2 -5.61 19.05 -33.14
N VAL A 3 -5.98 17.93 -32.49
CA VAL A 3 -6.15 17.79 -31.04
C VAL A 3 -5.59 16.43 -30.60
N TYR A 4 -5.00 16.38 -29.41
CA TYR A 4 -4.57 15.16 -28.74
C TYR A 4 -5.54 14.80 -27.62
N VAL A 5 -6.01 13.56 -27.60
CA VAL A 5 -6.87 13.01 -26.53
C VAL A 5 -6.10 11.91 -25.81
N ASN A 6 -5.80 12.12 -24.53
CA ASN A 6 -5.19 11.08 -23.70
C ASN A 6 -6.28 10.31 -22.95
N ASP A 7 -6.50 9.06 -23.33
CA ASP A 7 -7.46 8.17 -22.67
C ASP A 7 -6.78 6.98 -21.98
N ALA A 8 -5.47 7.09 -21.70
CA ALA A 8 -4.63 6.00 -21.19
C ALA A 8 -3.97 6.36 -19.84
N PHE A 9 -4.76 6.44 -18.77
CA PHE A 9 -4.28 6.80 -17.42
C PHE A 9 -3.10 5.92 -16.95
N GLY A 10 -3.17 4.60 -17.18
CA GLY A 10 -2.10 3.67 -16.82
C GLY A 10 -0.73 3.97 -17.47
N ALA A 11 -0.69 4.69 -18.59
CA ALA A 11 0.55 5.10 -19.26
C ALA A 11 0.98 6.55 -18.91
N ALA A 12 0.11 7.34 -18.27
CA ALA A 12 0.32 8.76 -18.02
C ALA A 12 1.42 9.06 -16.99
N HIS A 13 1.81 8.07 -16.18
CA HIS A 13 2.91 8.19 -15.22
C HIS A 13 4.31 8.24 -15.87
N ARG A 14 4.42 8.08 -17.20
CA ARG A 14 5.69 8.13 -17.94
C ARG A 14 5.68 9.22 -19.01
N ALA A 15 6.79 9.96 -19.11
CA ALA A 15 6.98 11.00 -20.11
C ALA A 15 7.48 10.42 -21.44
N HIS A 16 6.59 9.78 -22.21
CA HIS A 16 6.91 9.27 -23.54
C HIS A 16 6.40 10.21 -24.63
N ALA A 17 6.91 10.04 -25.85
CA ALA A 17 6.47 10.81 -27.02
C ALA A 17 4.94 10.76 -27.22
N SER A 18 4.33 9.59 -27.04
CA SER A 18 2.90 9.36 -27.25
C SER A 18 2.01 9.72 -26.06
N THR A 19 2.56 9.97 -24.87
CA THR A 19 1.77 10.23 -23.65
C THR A 19 1.87 11.69 -23.20
N ALA A 20 3.07 12.27 -23.26
CA ALA A 20 3.38 13.63 -22.80
C ALA A 20 4.01 14.50 -23.89
N GLY A 21 4.87 13.92 -24.74
CA GLY A 21 5.60 14.66 -25.77
C GLY A 21 4.66 15.35 -26.77
N ILE A 22 3.73 14.61 -27.36
CA ILE A 22 2.76 15.16 -28.32
C ILE A 22 1.84 16.23 -27.69
N ALA A 23 1.52 16.11 -26.40
CA ALA A 23 0.67 17.05 -25.68
C ALA A 23 1.31 18.43 -25.51
N ALA A 24 2.65 18.54 -25.64
CA ALA A 24 3.35 19.82 -25.59
C ALA A 24 3.20 20.65 -26.88
N TYR A 25 2.75 20.02 -27.98
CA TYR A 25 2.67 20.66 -29.31
C TYR A 25 1.25 20.81 -29.85
N LEU A 26 0.29 20.12 -29.25
CA LEU A 26 -1.12 20.15 -29.65
C LEU A 26 -2.01 20.46 -28.44
N PRO A 27 -3.19 21.09 -28.64
CA PRO A 27 -4.23 21.13 -27.62
C PRO A 27 -4.51 19.72 -27.11
N ALA A 28 -4.44 19.53 -25.79
CA ALA A 28 -4.53 18.23 -25.15
C ALA A 28 -5.70 18.15 -24.18
N VAL A 29 -6.50 17.10 -24.27
CA VAL A 29 -7.65 16.84 -23.39
C VAL A 29 -7.63 15.41 -22.88
N SER A 30 -8.30 15.15 -21.76
CA SER A 30 -8.58 13.79 -21.30
C SER A 30 -9.69 13.16 -22.15
N GLY A 31 -9.55 11.88 -22.48
CA GLY A 31 -10.70 11.05 -22.87
C GLY A 31 -11.56 10.68 -21.66
N PHE A 32 -12.59 9.87 -21.87
CA PHE A 32 -13.56 9.53 -20.82
C PHE A 32 -13.02 8.60 -19.73
N LEU A 33 -12.13 7.66 -20.07
CA LEU A 33 -11.48 6.79 -19.09
C LEU A 33 -10.51 7.61 -18.24
N MET A 34 -9.70 8.45 -18.87
CA MET A 34 -8.81 9.38 -18.17
C MET A 34 -9.59 10.32 -17.25
N GLN A 35 -10.66 10.95 -17.76
CA GLN A 35 -11.50 11.85 -16.98
C GLN A 35 -12.05 11.14 -15.73
N LYS A 36 -12.62 9.95 -15.90
CA LYS A 36 -13.20 9.18 -14.80
C LYS A 36 -12.16 8.83 -13.73
N GLU A 37 -10.96 8.43 -14.12
CA GLU A 37 -9.86 8.15 -13.19
C GLU A 37 -9.45 9.41 -12.40
N LEU A 38 -9.30 10.55 -13.09
CA LEU A 38 -8.96 11.83 -12.46
C LEU A 38 -10.04 12.30 -11.49
N GLU A 39 -11.32 12.15 -11.85
CA GLU A 39 -12.44 12.51 -10.98
C GLU A 39 -12.48 11.64 -9.71
N VAL A 40 -12.35 10.32 -9.86
CA VAL A 40 -12.41 9.37 -8.73
C VAL A 40 -11.21 9.54 -7.80
N LEU A 41 -9.98 9.48 -8.33
CA LEU A 41 -8.77 9.60 -7.53
C LEU A 41 -8.61 11.02 -6.98
N GLY A 42 -8.93 12.04 -7.79
CA GLY A 42 -8.90 13.43 -7.38
C GLY A 42 -9.87 13.70 -6.23
N LYS A 43 -11.12 13.23 -6.33
CA LYS A 43 -12.11 13.37 -5.24
C LYS A 43 -11.64 12.65 -3.98
N ALA A 44 -11.19 11.40 -4.09
CA ALA A 44 -10.73 10.61 -2.95
C ALA A 44 -9.53 11.25 -2.20
N ILE A 45 -8.68 12.00 -2.91
CA ILE A 45 -7.48 12.61 -2.29
C ILE A 45 -7.76 14.04 -1.77
N SER A 46 -8.59 14.82 -2.46
CA SER A 46 -8.78 16.24 -2.16
C SER A 46 -9.93 16.51 -1.17
N ASN A 47 -11.04 15.79 -1.30
CA ASN A 47 -12.22 15.94 -0.44
C ASN A 47 -12.95 14.59 -0.33
N PRO A 48 -12.36 13.61 0.38
CA PRO A 48 -12.96 12.31 0.53
C PRO A 48 -14.22 12.37 1.39
N ASP A 49 -15.20 11.52 1.05
CA ASP A 49 -16.30 11.21 1.96
C ASP A 49 -15.73 10.46 3.18
N ARG A 50 -16.18 10.82 4.39
CA ARG A 50 -15.63 10.26 5.65
C ARG A 50 -16.60 9.28 6.32
N PRO A 51 -16.10 8.19 6.95
CA PRO A 51 -14.69 7.89 7.18
C PRO A 51 -13.94 7.42 5.93
N PHE A 52 -12.75 7.98 5.69
CA PHE A 52 -11.87 7.62 4.60
C PHE A 52 -10.87 6.56 5.04
N THR A 53 -10.99 5.36 4.47
CA THR A 53 -10.13 4.22 4.76
C THR A 53 -9.20 3.92 3.59
N ALA A 54 -7.90 3.83 3.84
CA ALA A 54 -6.95 3.29 2.88
C ALA A 54 -6.49 1.89 3.31
N ILE A 55 -6.40 0.98 2.34
CA ILE A 55 -5.85 -0.37 2.52
C ILE A 55 -4.59 -0.46 1.68
N ILE A 56 -3.45 -0.70 2.31
CA ILE A 56 -2.15 -0.79 1.66
C ILE A 56 -1.58 -2.19 1.89
N GLY A 57 -1.50 -2.95 0.80
CA GLY A 57 -0.89 -4.26 0.76
C GLY A 57 0.36 -4.32 -0.13
N GLY A 58 0.95 -5.52 -0.20
CA GLY A 58 2.15 -5.81 -0.99
C GLY A 58 3.23 -6.52 -0.17
N ALA A 59 4.33 -6.86 -0.84
CA ALA A 59 5.41 -7.63 -0.24
C ALA A 59 6.45 -6.77 0.51
N LYS A 60 6.60 -5.51 0.14
CA LYS A 60 7.69 -4.63 0.61
C LYS A 60 7.17 -3.25 1.00
N VAL A 61 7.58 -2.78 2.16
CA VAL A 61 7.36 -1.42 2.67
C VAL A 61 8.00 -0.40 1.75
N LYS A 62 9.23 -0.65 1.26
CA LYS A 62 9.97 0.32 0.45
C LYS A 62 9.20 0.85 -0.77
N ASP A 63 8.37 0.00 -1.37
CA ASP A 63 7.58 0.31 -2.56
C ASP A 63 6.30 1.11 -2.23
N LYS A 64 6.01 1.31 -0.94
CA LYS A 64 4.77 1.92 -0.41
C LYS A 64 5.00 3.12 0.51
N ILE A 65 6.25 3.44 0.85
CA ILE A 65 6.64 4.58 1.71
C ILE A 65 5.90 5.86 1.30
N GLY A 66 6.05 6.30 0.04
CA GLY A 66 5.45 7.56 -0.42
C GLY A 66 3.91 7.56 -0.42
N VAL A 67 3.29 6.39 -0.60
CA VAL A 67 1.82 6.24 -0.54
C VAL A 67 1.33 6.35 0.90
N ILE A 68 2.00 5.67 1.84
CA ILE A 68 1.71 5.76 3.29
C ILE A 68 1.87 7.21 3.75
N GLU A 69 2.97 7.87 3.40
CA GLU A 69 3.22 9.27 3.75
C GLU A 69 2.13 10.22 3.25
N SER A 70 1.73 10.09 1.99
CA SER A 70 0.72 10.95 1.36
C SER A 70 -0.68 10.75 1.94
N LEU A 71 -0.99 9.53 2.41
CA LEU A 71 -2.32 9.17 2.90
C LEU A 71 -2.48 9.37 4.41
N LEU A 72 -1.40 9.30 5.20
CA LEU A 72 -1.45 9.55 6.65
C LEU A 72 -2.04 10.92 7.02
N ASP A 73 -1.94 11.90 6.14
CA ASP A 73 -2.50 13.24 6.35
C ASP A 73 -3.98 13.36 5.97
N LYS A 74 -4.58 12.31 5.39
CA LYS A 74 -5.90 12.38 4.74
C LYS A 74 -6.89 11.38 5.29
N VAL A 75 -6.45 10.16 5.58
CA VAL A 75 -7.30 9.03 5.96
C VAL A 75 -7.72 9.12 7.43
N ASP A 76 -8.89 8.58 7.74
CA ASP A 76 -9.32 8.30 9.11
C ASP A 76 -8.80 6.93 9.56
N ASN A 77 -8.72 5.97 8.64
CA ASN A 77 -8.24 4.61 8.90
C ASN A 77 -7.17 4.22 7.88
N LEU A 78 -6.09 3.61 8.37
CA LEU A 78 -5.03 3.05 7.54
C LEU A 78 -4.83 1.57 7.89
N ILE A 79 -5.15 0.68 6.95
CA ILE A 79 -5.01 -0.77 7.10
C ILE A 79 -3.78 -1.22 6.33
N ILE A 80 -2.86 -1.91 7.01
CA ILE A 80 -1.67 -2.51 6.42
C ILE A 80 -1.81 -4.03 6.37
N GLY A 81 -1.53 -4.64 5.22
CA GLY A 81 -1.60 -6.10 5.04
C GLY A 81 -0.53 -6.65 4.10
N GLY A 82 -0.51 -7.97 3.92
CA GLY A 82 0.51 -8.67 3.14
C GLY A 82 1.90 -8.63 3.78
N GLY A 83 2.93 -9.04 3.01
CA GLY A 83 4.31 -9.14 3.51
C GLY A 83 4.87 -7.87 4.14
N LEU A 84 4.43 -6.68 3.70
CA LEU A 84 4.90 -5.43 4.30
C LEU A 84 4.43 -5.24 5.75
N ALA A 85 3.33 -5.87 6.17
CA ALA A 85 2.80 -5.76 7.53
C ALA A 85 3.78 -6.34 8.56
N TYR A 86 4.58 -7.35 8.19
CA TYR A 86 5.50 -8.00 9.13
C TYR A 86 6.67 -7.10 9.53
N THR A 87 7.07 -6.13 8.69
CA THR A 87 8.01 -5.08 9.11
C THR A 87 7.42 -4.19 10.20
N PHE A 88 6.11 -3.92 10.18
CA PHE A 88 5.42 -3.18 11.26
C PHE A 88 5.29 -4.04 12.53
N VAL A 89 4.98 -5.32 12.38
CA VAL A 89 4.93 -6.29 13.49
C VAL A 89 6.29 -6.39 14.19
N LYS A 90 7.38 -6.48 13.41
CA LYS A 90 8.75 -6.46 13.93
C LYS A 90 9.08 -5.14 14.62
N ALA A 91 8.58 -4.01 14.12
CA ALA A 91 8.74 -2.69 14.75
C ALA A 91 8.01 -2.54 16.09
N LEU A 92 6.96 -3.35 16.34
CA LEU A 92 6.29 -3.48 17.63
C LEU A 92 7.02 -4.42 18.59
N GLY A 93 8.10 -5.08 18.15
CA GLY A 93 8.91 -5.99 18.96
C GLY A 93 8.45 -7.44 18.94
N HIS A 94 7.56 -7.82 18.02
CA HIS A 94 7.14 -9.21 17.83
C HIS A 94 8.05 -9.95 16.85
N GLU A 95 8.18 -11.26 17.04
CA GLU A 95 8.87 -12.13 16.09
C GLU A 95 7.99 -12.44 14.89
N VAL A 96 8.63 -12.61 13.72
CA VAL A 96 7.94 -12.85 12.43
C VAL A 96 8.42 -14.13 11.75
N GLY A 97 9.20 -14.96 12.45
CA GLY A 97 9.75 -16.20 11.89
C GLY A 97 10.53 -15.97 10.60
N LYS A 98 10.19 -16.75 9.56
CA LYS A 98 10.75 -16.65 8.21
C LYS A 98 9.99 -15.70 7.29
N SER A 99 8.99 -14.97 7.80
CA SER A 99 8.16 -14.08 6.99
C SER A 99 8.98 -12.95 6.35
N LEU A 100 8.46 -12.41 5.25
CA LEU A 100 9.10 -11.28 4.57
C LEU A 100 9.35 -10.10 5.51
N LEU A 101 10.60 -9.69 5.65
CA LEU A 101 11.02 -8.61 6.54
C LEU A 101 12.02 -7.70 5.83
N GLU A 102 11.78 -6.39 5.90
CA GLU A 102 12.76 -5.36 5.52
C GLU A 102 13.36 -4.77 6.80
N GLU A 103 14.40 -5.42 7.33
CA GLU A 103 15.03 -5.06 8.61
C GLU A 103 15.49 -3.60 8.66
N ASP A 104 16.02 -3.07 7.55
CA ASP A 104 16.48 -1.68 7.43
C ASP A 104 15.33 -0.65 7.40
N LYS A 105 14.07 -1.11 7.42
CA LYS A 105 12.86 -0.27 7.43
C LYS A 105 12.05 -0.37 8.71
N VAL A 106 12.51 -1.14 9.70
CA VAL A 106 11.80 -1.30 11.00
C VAL A 106 11.62 0.05 11.71
N ASP A 107 12.67 0.88 11.78
CA ASP A 107 12.58 2.21 12.40
C ASP A 107 11.62 3.14 11.63
N LEU A 108 11.61 3.05 10.30
CA LEU A 108 10.70 3.82 9.47
C LEU A 108 9.25 3.38 9.69
N ALA A 109 8.98 2.07 9.73
CA ALA A 109 7.65 1.53 10.02
C ALA A 109 7.15 1.99 11.40
N LYS A 110 8.02 2.01 12.41
CA LYS A 110 7.72 2.58 13.73
C LYS A 110 7.33 4.05 13.65
N SER A 111 8.10 4.85 12.91
CA SER A 111 7.79 6.28 12.74
C SER A 111 6.43 6.54 12.08
N PHE A 112 5.96 5.65 11.19
CA PHE A 112 4.63 5.76 10.60
C PHE A 112 3.51 5.48 11.60
N MET A 113 3.68 4.49 12.48
CA MET A 113 2.72 4.21 13.55
C MET A 113 2.65 5.37 14.56
N ASP A 114 3.80 5.95 14.90
CA ASP A 114 3.87 7.12 15.79
C ASP A 114 3.17 8.33 15.17
N ARG A 115 3.45 8.65 13.90
CA ARG A 115 2.77 9.72 13.16
C ARG A 115 1.27 9.49 13.01
N ALA A 116 0.84 8.24 12.78
CA ALA A 116 -0.57 7.90 12.71
C ALA A 116 -1.27 8.20 14.05
N LYS A 117 -0.64 7.81 15.16
CA LYS A 117 -1.13 8.09 16.52
C LYS A 117 -1.22 9.59 16.81
N GLU A 118 -0.19 10.36 16.45
CA GLU A 118 -0.19 11.83 16.60
C GLU A 118 -1.33 12.50 15.83
N LYS A 119 -1.69 11.95 14.66
CA LYS A 119 -2.74 12.47 13.78
C LYS A 119 -4.14 11.95 14.12
N GLY A 120 -4.25 11.02 15.07
CA GLY A 120 -5.52 10.36 15.38
C GLY A 120 -6.02 9.44 14.26
N VAL A 121 -5.12 8.94 13.41
CA VAL A 121 -5.44 7.94 12.39
C VAL A 121 -5.52 6.57 13.04
N ASN A 122 -6.58 5.82 12.75
CA ASN A 122 -6.72 4.44 13.18
C ASN A 122 -5.79 3.56 12.34
N PHE A 123 -4.61 3.26 12.86
CA PHE A 123 -3.62 2.40 12.21
C PHE A 123 -3.88 0.93 12.56
N LEU A 124 -4.22 0.14 11.56
CA LEU A 124 -4.65 -1.25 11.70
C LEU A 124 -3.65 -2.17 11.01
N ILE A 125 -3.19 -3.19 11.75
CA ILE A 125 -2.38 -4.30 11.26
C ILE A 125 -3.08 -5.61 11.62
N PRO A 126 -2.73 -6.76 11.01
CA PRO A 126 -3.36 -8.04 11.30
C PRO A 126 -3.19 -8.43 12.77
N THR A 127 -4.21 -9.07 13.34
CA THR A 127 -4.21 -9.59 14.72
C THR A 127 -3.76 -11.04 14.82
N ASP A 128 -3.94 -11.76 13.73
CA ASP A 128 -3.67 -13.17 13.53
C ASP A 128 -3.33 -13.40 12.06
N VAL A 129 -2.61 -14.49 11.81
CA VAL A 129 -2.06 -14.83 10.50
C VAL A 129 -2.11 -16.32 10.26
N LEU A 130 -2.31 -16.67 8.99
CA LEU A 130 -2.05 -18.00 8.48
C LEU A 130 -0.54 -18.16 8.27
N VAL A 131 0.06 -19.11 8.99
CA VAL A 131 1.48 -19.47 8.88
C VAL A 131 1.64 -20.83 8.22
N ALA A 132 2.72 -21.02 7.48
CA ALA A 132 3.06 -22.26 6.79
C ALA A 132 4.55 -22.61 6.96
N ASP A 133 4.87 -23.89 6.77
CA ASP A 133 6.25 -24.41 6.78
C ASP A 133 6.99 -24.21 5.45
N ASP A 134 6.25 -23.95 4.36
CA ASP A 134 6.76 -23.66 3.02
C ASP A 134 5.78 -22.79 2.20
N PHE A 135 6.29 -22.10 1.18
CA PHE A 135 5.45 -21.37 0.21
C PHE A 135 4.97 -22.33 -0.89
N SER A 136 4.02 -23.20 -0.56
CA SER A 136 3.45 -24.14 -1.51
C SER A 136 1.99 -24.48 -1.21
N ASN A 137 1.28 -25.01 -2.21
CA ASN A 137 -0.11 -25.45 -2.05
C ASN A 137 -0.25 -26.68 -1.12
N ASP A 138 0.85 -27.40 -0.88
CA ASP A 138 0.89 -28.62 -0.09
C ASP A 138 1.49 -28.38 1.32
N ALA A 139 1.76 -27.12 1.67
CA ALA A 139 2.36 -26.75 2.94
C ALA A 139 1.43 -27.03 4.13
N ASN A 140 2.02 -27.35 5.28
CA ASN A 140 1.27 -27.48 6.52
C ASN A 140 0.96 -26.08 7.05
N THR A 141 -0.34 -25.74 7.12
CA THR A 141 -0.77 -24.42 7.57
C THR A 141 -1.40 -24.46 8.97
N SER A 142 -1.25 -23.38 9.71
CA SER A 142 -2.02 -23.13 10.94
C SER A 142 -2.29 -21.63 11.11
N ILE A 143 -3.27 -21.27 11.93
CA ILE A 143 -3.54 -19.87 12.28
C ILE A 143 -2.97 -19.62 13.67
N VAL A 144 -2.21 -18.54 13.81
CA VAL A 144 -1.60 -18.11 15.08
C VAL A 144 -1.85 -16.62 15.30
N PRO A 145 -1.87 -16.15 16.57
CA PRO A 145 -1.80 -14.73 16.86
C PRO A 145 -0.57 -14.08 16.20
N ILE A 146 -0.70 -12.85 15.71
CA ILE A 146 0.38 -12.14 15.03
C ILE A 146 1.64 -11.98 15.91
N SER A 147 1.46 -11.97 17.22
CA SER A 147 2.53 -11.87 18.22
C SER A 147 3.25 -13.19 18.50
N GLU A 148 2.79 -14.31 17.94
CA GLU A 148 3.23 -15.67 18.26
C GLU A 148 3.62 -16.47 17.01
N ILE A 149 4.10 -15.80 15.95
CA ILE A 149 4.59 -16.47 14.73
C ILE A 149 5.80 -17.36 15.09
N PRO A 150 5.73 -18.68 14.86
CA PRO A 150 6.84 -19.59 15.16
C PRO A 150 8.10 -19.27 14.33
N SER A 151 9.28 -19.48 14.91
CA SER A 151 10.55 -19.08 14.28
C SER A 151 10.86 -19.83 12.98
N ASP A 152 10.29 -21.01 12.81
CA ASP A 152 10.51 -21.91 11.67
C ASP A 152 9.44 -21.80 10.57
N LEU A 153 8.39 -21.03 10.80
CA LEU A 153 7.28 -20.82 9.84
C LEU A 153 7.32 -19.40 9.24
N GLU A 154 6.63 -19.21 8.12
CA GLU A 154 6.37 -17.90 7.51
C GLU A 154 4.88 -17.60 7.45
N ALA A 155 4.50 -16.35 7.66
CA ALA A 155 3.13 -15.87 7.55
C ALA A 155 2.80 -15.52 6.10
N LEU A 156 1.75 -16.14 5.56
CA LEU A 156 1.39 -16.07 4.14
C LEU A 156 0.11 -15.30 3.86
N ASP A 157 -0.77 -15.18 4.86
CA ASP A 157 -1.99 -14.39 4.75
C ASP A 157 -2.46 -13.91 6.13
N ILE A 158 -3.38 -12.95 6.13
CA ILE A 158 -4.15 -12.59 7.32
C ILE A 158 -5.06 -13.76 7.74
N GLY A 159 -5.30 -13.90 9.05
CA GLY A 159 -6.11 -14.98 9.64
C GLY A 159 -7.61 -14.90 9.37
#